data_AF-A0A7C7UNP4-F1
#
_entry.id   AF-A0A7C7UNP4-F1
#
_cell.length_a   1.000
_cell.length_b   1.000
_cell.length_c   1.000
_cell.angle_alpha   90.00
_cell.angle_beta   90.00
_cell.angle_gamma   90.00
#
_symmetry.space_group_name_H-M   'P 1'
#
loop_
_entity.id
_entity.type
_entity.pdbx_description
1 polymer ?
#
loop_
_entity_poly.entity_id
_entity_poly.type
_entity_poly.pdbx_seq_one_letter_code
_entity_poly.pdbx_strand_id
1 'polypeptide(L)'
;MSRYIAAAAIRGADRIVKEADDLLKKAIEELGPDAPVQFPNTAYYLPVIYGFTGIEVAKLSDLIPVLDVARSLLRPEVEDRLWLPYLGETLDCGVATLFAEEAIEGIRFAYGLEPERIPGLQLTGTSFTSPDVELGEGGGYANGPIDDVQLRSWGIQLVDGRMPGF
;
A
#
# COMPACT_ATOMS: atom_id res chain seq x y z
N MET A 1 -25.71 -1.60 3.42
CA MET A 1 -24.51 -0.83 3.81
C MET A 1 -24.93 0.43 4.54
N SER A 2 -24.18 0.91 5.52
CA SER A 2 -24.54 2.10 6.33
C SER A 2 -24.08 3.40 5.66
N ARG A 3 -24.95 4.41 5.60
CA ARG A 3 -24.66 5.72 4.99
C ARG A 3 -23.49 6.42 5.69
N TYR A 4 -23.50 6.35 7.01
CA TYR A 4 -22.44 6.93 7.83
C TYR A 4 -21.07 6.33 7.50
N ILE A 5 -21.01 5.00 7.31
CA ILE A 5 -19.78 4.28 6.98
C ILE A 5 -19.32 4.62 5.56
N ALA A 6 -20.22 4.61 4.58
CA ALA A 6 -19.90 4.95 3.20
C ALA A 6 -19.37 6.40 3.06
N ALA A 7 -20.04 7.35 3.71
CA ALA A 7 -19.61 8.74 3.72
C ALA A 7 -18.24 8.92 4.40
N ALA A 8 -17.96 8.16 5.47
CA ALA A 8 -16.65 8.17 6.12
C ALA A 8 -15.55 7.57 5.23
N ALA A 9 -15.84 6.47 4.54
CA ALA A 9 -14.91 5.82 3.61
C ALA A 9 -14.56 6.72 2.41
N ILE A 10 -15.56 7.34 1.78
CA ILE A 10 -15.36 8.25 0.65
C ILE A 10 -14.47 9.43 1.06
N ARG A 11 -14.79 10.10 2.19
CA ARG A 11 -13.94 11.18 2.71
C ARG A 11 -12.54 10.73 3.08
N GLY A 12 -12.37 9.49 3.54
CA GLY A 12 -11.07 8.91 3.83
C GLY A 12 -10.25 8.76 2.56
N ALA A 13 -10.84 8.16 1.52
CA ALA A 13 -10.20 7.97 0.23
C ALA A 13 -9.72 9.29 -0.39
N ASP A 14 -10.56 10.33 -0.39
CA ASP A 14 -10.18 11.67 -0.89
C ASP A 14 -8.93 12.22 -0.17
N ARG A 15 -8.82 12.01 1.15
CA ARG A 15 -7.68 12.49 1.94
C ARG A 15 -6.41 11.72 1.63
N ILE A 16 -6.48 10.39 1.58
CA ILE A 16 -5.30 9.54 1.35
C ILE A 16 -4.78 9.70 -0.09
N VAL A 17 -5.67 9.77 -1.09
CA VAL A 17 -5.25 10.03 -2.48
C VAL A 17 -4.57 11.38 -2.60
N LYS A 18 -5.10 12.41 -1.93
CA LYS A 18 -4.46 13.73 -1.90
C LYS A 18 -3.10 13.70 -1.21
N GLU A 19 -2.97 12.99 -0.09
CA GLU A 19 -1.71 12.82 0.62
C GLU A 19 -0.65 12.14 -0.27
N ALA A 20 -1.03 11.06 -0.96
CA ALA A 20 -0.16 10.38 -1.92
C ALA A 20 0.30 11.31 -3.05
N ASP A 21 -0.61 12.13 -3.59
CA ASP A 21 -0.28 13.15 -4.61
C ASP A 21 0.73 14.18 -4.11
N ASP A 22 0.54 14.68 -2.90
CA ASP A 22 1.41 15.69 -2.31
C ASP A 22 2.79 15.10 -1.96
N LEU A 23 2.84 13.83 -1.52
CA LEU A 23 4.09 13.11 -1.28
C LEU A 23 4.83 12.79 -2.58
N LEU A 24 4.13 12.36 -3.64
CA LEU A 24 4.75 12.05 -4.92
C LEU A 24 5.42 13.28 -5.53
N LYS A 25 4.75 14.44 -5.49
CA LYS A 25 5.33 15.71 -5.98
C LYS A 25 6.62 16.04 -5.24
N LYS A 26 6.63 15.96 -3.91
CA LYS A 26 7.83 16.18 -3.09
C LYS A 26 8.94 15.19 -3.42
N ALA A 27 8.60 13.91 -3.53
CA ALA A 27 9.56 12.86 -3.87
C ALA A 27 10.21 13.07 -5.24
N ILE A 28 9.43 13.48 -6.25
CA ILE A 28 9.95 13.80 -7.57
C ILE A 28 10.85 15.04 -7.52
N GLU A 29 10.51 16.05 -6.72
CA GLU A 29 11.34 17.25 -6.54
C GLU A 29 12.68 16.95 -5.84
N GLU A 30 12.69 16.06 -4.84
CA GLU A 30 13.85 15.77 -4.01
C GLU A 30 14.76 14.67 -4.59
N LEU A 31 14.18 13.55 -5.03
CA LEU A 31 14.91 12.36 -5.50
C LEU A 31 15.00 12.30 -7.04
N GLY A 32 14.16 13.06 -7.74
CA GLY A 32 14.05 13.03 -9.19
C GLY A 32 13.07 11.97 -9.71
N PRO A 33 12.57 12.12 -10.95
CA PRO A 33 11.54 11.24 -11.52
C PRO A 33 12.01 9.80 -11.80
N ASP A 34 13.32 9.58 -11.89
CA ASP A 34 13.94 8.28 -12.20
C ASP A 34 14.45 7.54 -10.95
N ALA A 35 14.16 8.05 -9.75
CA ALA A 35 14.50 7.33 -8.52
C ALA A 35 13.78 5.97 -8.48
N PRO A 36 14.49 4.88 -8.16
CA PRO A 36 13.94 3.54 -8.20
C PRO A 36 12.91 3.33 -7.08
N VAL A 37 11.83 2.64 -7.42
CA VAL A 37 10.78 2.19 -6.49
C VAL A 37 10.73 0.67 -6.56
N GLN A 38 11.08 -0.01 -5.47
CA GLN A 38 11.13 -1.46 -5.45
C GLN A 38 10.90 -2.00 -4.04
N PHE A 39 9.97 -2.96 -3.91
CA PHE A 39 9.84 -3.76 -2.70
C PHE A 39 10.87 -4.90 -2.67
N PRO A 40 11.33 -5.31 -1.47
CA PRO A 40 12.34 -6.35 -1.34
C PRO A 40 11.82 -7.70 -1.85
N ASN A 41 12.66 -8.41 -2.61
CA ASN A 41 12.44 -9.81 -2.99
C ASN A 41 11.07 -10.11 -3.64
N THR A 42 10.55 -9.20 -4.47
CA THR A 42 9.37 -9.45 -5.30
C THR A 42 9.66 -9.35 -6.79
N ALA A 43 8.99 -10.20 -7.58
CA ALA A 43 9.01 -10.15 -9.04
C ALA A 43 7.82 -9.36 -9.62
N TYR A 44 7.00 -8.73 -8.78
CA TYR A 44 5.69 -8.16 -9.16
C TYR A 44 5.59 -6.64 -8.93
N TYR A 45 6.71 -5.92 -9.01
CA TYR A 45 6.76 -4.45 -8.85
C TYR A 45 6.08 -3.99 -7.54
N LEU A 46 5.05 -3.14 -7.64
CA LEU A 46 4.10 -2.83 -6.58
C LEU A 46 2.86 -3.76 -6.77
N PRO A 47 2.72 -4.82 -5.96
CA PRO A 47 1.82 -5.93 -6.26
C PRO A 47 0.33 -5.58 -6.38
N VAL A 48 -0.19 -4.63 -5.59
CA VAL A 48 -1.62 -4.24 -5.65
C VAL A 48 -1.89 -3.48 -6.94
N ILE A 49 -1.09 -2.47 -7.25
CA ILE A 49 -1.17 -1.68 -8.47
C ILE A 49 -1.02 -2.59 -9.69
N TYR A 50 0.01 -3.45 -9.71
CA TYR A 50 0.25 -4.37 -10.81
C TYR A 50 -0.90 -5.37 -10.96
N GLY A 51 -1.40 -5.93 -9.86
CA GLY A 51 -2.51 -6.90 -9.88
C GLY A 51 -3.83 -6.33 -10.40
N PHE A 52 -4.12 -5.05 -10.14
CA PHE A 52 -5.35 -4.41 -10.61
C PHE A 52 -5.25 -3.80 -12.00
N THR A 53 -4.10 -3.21 -12.34
CA THR A 53 -3.97 -2.34 -13.52
C THR A 53 -3.00 -2.88 -14.57
N GLY A 54 -2.10 -3.77 -14.20
CA GLY A 54 -0.98 -4.22 -15.03
C GLY A 54 0.12 -3.16 -15.23
N ILE A 55 0.05 -2.02 -14.53
CA ILE A 55 1.08 -0.99 -14.59
C ILE A 55 2.31 -1.47 -13.83
N GLU A 56 3.45 -1.50 -14.52
CA GLU A 56 4.75 -1.86 -13.97
C GLU A 56 5.42 -0.60 -13.38
N VAL A 57 5.41 -0.48 -12.05
CA VAL A 57 6.03 0.66 -11.35
C VAL A 57 7.47 0.30 -10.99
N ALA A 58 8.44 0.90 -11.67
CA ALA A 58 9.87 0.70 -11.38
C ALA A 58 10.56 1.98 -10.85
N LYS A 59 9.96 3.14 -11.10
CA LYS A 59 10.48 4.45 -10.68
C LYS A 59 9.36 5.40 -10.26
N LEU A 60 9.71 6.49 -9.58
CA LEU A 60 8.74 7.47 -9.06
C LEU A 60 7.80 8.03 -10.13
N SER A 61 8.29 8.32 -11.33
CA SER A 61 7.44 8.85 -12.41
C SER A 61 6.36 7.88 -12.89
N ASP A 62 6.53 6.57 -12.68
CA ASP A 62 5.52 5.56 -13.05
C ASP A 62 4.30 5.58 -12.10
N LEU A 63 4.41 6.22 -10.94
CA LEU A 63 3.29 6.42 -10.01
C LEU A 63 2.30 7.50 -10.47
N ILE A 64 2.70 8.38 -11.39
CA ILE A 64 1.83 9.44 -11.93
C ILE A 64 0.55 8.85 -12.56
N PRO A 65 0.65 7.93 -13.55
CA PRO A 65 -0.54 7.31 -14.14
C PRO A 65 -1.34 6.47 -13.13
N VAL A 66 -0.71 5.94 -12.07
CA VAL A 66 -1.40 5.20 -11.01
C VAL A 66 -2.31 6.14 -10.21
N LEU A 67 -1.80 7.31 -9.80
CA LEU A 67 -2.60 8.30 -9.07
C LEU A 67 -3.68 8.94 -9.96
N ASP A 68 -3.47 9.03 -11.28
CA ASP A 68 -4.54 9.39 -12.22
C ASP A 68 -5.70 8.38 -12.18
N VAL A 69 -5.38 7.07 -12.17
CA VAL A 69 -6.39 6.02 -12.03
C VAL A 69 -7.09 6.13 -10.67
N ALA A 70 -6.35 6.32 -9.57
CA ALA A 70 -6.91 6.48 -8.24
C ALA A 70 -7.89 7.67 -8.17
N ARG A 71 -7.53 8.82 -8.75
CA ARG A 71 -8.42 9.99 -8.85
C ARG A 71 -9.70 9.70 -9.64
N SER A 72 -9.62 8.90 -10.70
CA SER A 72 -10.80 8.55 -11.51
C SER A 72 -11.82 7.67 -10.76
N LEU A 73 -11.36 6.98 -9.72
CA LEU A 73 -12.16 6.12 -8.86
C LEU A 73 -12.79 6.88 -7.68
N LEU A 74 -12.35 8.11 -7.40
CA LEU A 74 -12.98 8.94 -6.37
C LEU A 74 -14.42 9.28 -6.77
N ARG A 75 -15.28 9.39 -5.77
CA ARG A 75 -16.72 9.60 -5.91
C ARG A 75 -17.17 10.74 -5.00
N PRO A 76 -18.19 11.50 -5.41
CA PRO A 76 -18.70 12.60 -4.58
C PRO A 76 -19.22 12.09 -3.24
N GLU A 77 -19.19 12.95 -2.22
CA GLU A 77 -19.74 12.62 -0.91
C GLU A 77 -21.23 12.25 -0.99
N VAL A 78 -21.64 11.31 -0.12
CA VAL A 78 -23.03 10.87 -0.05
C VAL A 78 -23.90 12.00 0.50
N GLU A 79 -24.93 12.35 -0.27
CA GLU A 79 -25.89 13.39 0.12
C GLU A 79 -26.61 13.09 1.45
N ASP A 80 -27.01 14.14 2.15
CA ASP A 80 -27.69 14.02 3.45
C ASP A 80 -29.17 13.60 3.34
N ARG A 81 -29.81 13.86 2.21
CA ARG A 81 -31.23 13.55 1.96
C ARG A 81 -31.37 12.99 0.56
N LEU A 82 -32.23 11.96 0.40
CA LEU A 82 -32.52 11.32 -0.90
C LEU A 82 -31.29 10.74 -1.61
N TRP A 83 -30.43 10.02 -0.87
CA TRP A 83 -29.21 9.43 -1.42
C TRP A 83 -29.47 8.26 -2.37
N LEU A 84 -28.61 8.12 -3.37
CA LEU A 84 -28.55 6.94 -4.24
C LEU A 84 -27.83 5.78 -3.54
N PRO A 85 -28.07 4.52 -3.93
CA PRO A 85 -27.24 3.41 -3.49
C PRO A 85 -25.75 3.71 -3.75
N TYR A 86 -24.90 3.53 -2.74
CA TYR A 86 -23.51 3.98 -2.74
C TYR A 86 -22.49 2.85 -2.57
N LEU A 87 -22.90 1.59 -2.71
CA LEU A 87 -22.03 0.44 -2.48
C LEU A 87 -20.89 0.39 -3.50
N GLY A 88 -21.20 0.56 -4.79
CA GLY A 88 -20.20 0.53 -5.86
C GLY A 88 -19.21 1.69 -5.70
N GLU A 89 -19.73 2.88 -5.45
CA GLU A 89 -18.96 4.10 -5.23
C GLU A 89 -18.03 3.98 -4.02
N THR A 90 -18.51 3.36 -2.94
CA THR A 90 -17.68 3.09 -1.75
C THR A 90 -16.57 2.08 -2.07
N LEU A 91 -16.86 1.05 -2.88
CA LEU A 91 -15.86 0.06 -3.31
C LEU A 91 -14.80 0.69 -4.22
N ASP A 92 -15.20 1.54 -5.17
CA ASP A 92 -14.28 2.29 -6.03
C ASP A 92 -13.34 3.16 -5.19
N CYS A 93 -13.86 3.91 -4.21
CA CYS A 93 -13.05 4.69 -3.27
C CYS A 93 -12.12 3.80 -2.42
N GLY A 94 -12.55 2.58 -2.08
CA GLY A 94 -11.68 1.59 -1.43
C GLY A 94 -10.49 1.21 -2.30
N VAL A 95 -10.71 0.93 -3.58
CA VAL A 95 -9.63 0.64 -4.55
C VAL A 95 -8.71 1.85 -4.74
N ALA A 96 -9.27 3.06 -4.83
CA ALA A 96 -8.47 4.29 -4.88
C ALA A 96 -7.54 4.44 -3.68
N THR A 97 -8.02 4.06 -2.49
CA THR A 97 -7.24 4.09 -1.25
C THR A 97 -6.12 3.06 -1.29
N LEU A 98 -6.38 1.84 -1.77
CA LEU A 98 -5.34 0.81 -1.91
C LEU A 98 -4.19 1.27 -2.83
N PHE A 99 -4.50 1.92 -3.95
CA PHE A 99 -3.47 2.46 -4.85
C PHE A 99 -2.68 3.59 -4.21
N ALA A 100 -3.35 4.48 -3.48
CA ALA A 100 -2.69 5.59 -2.80
C ALA A 100 -1.77 5.10 -1.66
N GLU A 101 -2.22 4.16 -0.84
CA GLU A 101 -1.40 3.59 0.25
C GLU A 101 -0.18 2.84 -0.31
N GLU A 102 -0.34 2.00 -1.34
CA GLU A 102 0.82 1.31 -1.93
C GLU A 102 1.78 2.29 -2.63
N ALA A 103 1.27 3.37 -3.23
CA ALA A 103 2.11 4.44 -3.77
C ALA A 103 2.89 5.16 -2.66
N ILE A 104 2.26 5.45 -1.52
CA ILE A 104 2.92 6.05 -0.35
C ILE A 104 4.03 5.14 0.16
N GLU A 105 3.76 3.84 0.33
CA GLU A 105 4.77 2.88 0.73
C GLU A 105 5.92 2.78 -0.29
N GLY A 106 5.61 2.73 -1.59
CA GLY A 106 6.63 2.78 -2.64
C GLY A 106 7.53 4.02 -2.55
N ILE A 107 6.95 5.19 -2.26
CA ILE A 107 7.69 6.44 -2.03
C ILE A 107 8.57 6.33 -0.76
N ARG A 108 8.03 5.80 0.35
CA ARG A 108 8.80 5.60 1.59
C ARG A 108 9.98 4.65 1.40
N PHE A 109 9.83 3.61 0.58
CA PHE A 109 10.92 2.74 0.15
C PHE A 109 11.98 3.48 -0.68
N ALA A 110 11.56 4.36 -1.61
CA ALA A 110 12.50 5.19 -2.37
C ALA A 110 13.31 6.13 -1.46
N TYR A 111 12.72 6.60 -0.36
CA TYR A 111 13.42 7.38 0.68
C TYR A 111 14.25 6.53 1.65
N GLY A 112 14.16 5.20 1.61
CA GLY A 112 14.81 4.32 2.58
C GLY A 112 14.24 4.43 4.00
N LEU A 113 12.98 4.86 4.13
CA LEU A 113 12.26 4.94 5.41
C LEU A 113 11.71 3.58 5.85
N GLU A 114 11.58 2.64 4.91
CA GLU A 114 11.11 1.28 5.14
C GLU A 114 12.25 0.25 5.04
N PRO A 115 12.20 -0.85 5.83
CA PRO A 115 11.19 -1.14 6.86
C PRO A 115 11.27 -0.15 8.04
N GLU A 116 10.11 0.26 8.56
CA GLU A 116 10.03 1.25 9.63
C GLU A 116 10.70 0.75 10.93
N ARG A 117 11.53 1.60 11.54
CA ARG A 117 12.15 1.31 12.84
C ARG A 117 11.17 1.57 13.98
N ILE A 118 10.85 0.52 14.74
CA ILE A 118 10.01 0.53 15.94
C ILE A 118 10.84 0.12 17.17
N PRO A 119 11.42 1.07 17.93
CA PRO A 119 12.25 0.76 19.09
C PRO A 119 11.53 -0.11 20.13
N GLY A 120 12.17 -1.20 20.55
CA GLY A 120 11.62 -2.13 21.55
C GLY A 120 10.69 -3.20 20.98
N LEU A 121 10.45 -3.22 19.66
CA LEU A 121 9.68 -4.27 19.00
C LEU A 121 10.52 -5.54 18.81
N GLN A 122 10.21 -6.58 19.56
CA GLN A 122 10.89 -7.87 19.47
C GLN A 122 10.00 -8.88 18.75
N LEU A 123 10.26 -9.09 17.46
CA LEU A 123 9.54 -10.09 16.63
C LEU A 123 10.28 -11.42 16.61
N THR A 124 9.55 -12.51 16.49
CA THR A 124 10.11 -13.88 16.44
C THR A 124 10.65 -14.27 15.05
N GLY A 125 11.17 -13.31 14.28
CA GLY A 125 11.86 -13.56 13.00
C GLY A 125 10.97 -14.15 11.89
N THR A 126 9.95 -13.41 11.47
CA THR A 126 8.93 -13.92 10.52
C THR A 126 9.06 -13.42 9.09
N SER A 127 10.01 -12.52 8.80
CA SER A 127 10.30 -12.06 7.44
C SER A 127 11.80 -12.22 7.18
N PHE A 128 12.15 -12.90 6.08
CA PHE A 128 13.54 -13.17 5.66
C PHE A 128 14.31 -11.89 5.30
N THR A 129 13.62 -10.75 5.23
CA THR A 129 14.15 -9.44 4.83
C THR A 129 14.00 -8.34 5.87
N SER A 130 13.33 -8.61 7.01
CA SER A 130 13.57 -7.75 8.17
C SER A 130 15.07 -7.76 8.40
N PRO A 131 15.75 -6.62 8.66
CA PRO A 131 17.17 -6.61 8.99
C PRO A 131 17.36 -7.56 10.16
N ASP A 132 17.72 -8.80 9.86
CA ASP A 132 17.65 -9.89 10.82
C ASP A 132 18.73 -9.60 11.85
N VAL A 133 18.26 -9.27 13.04
CA VAL A 133 18.95 -9.63 14.27
C VAL A 133 20.40 -9.12 14.31
N GLU A 134 20.59 -7.79 14.41
CA GLU A 134 21.67 -7.37 15.30
C GLU A 134 21.32 -7.94 16.69
N LEU A 135 22.03 -9.01 17.07
CA LEU A 135 22.10 -9.56 18.41
C LEU A 135 22.53 -8.44 19.39
N GLY A 136 21.58 -7.60 19.78
CA GLY A 136 21.80 -6.43 20.61
C GLY A 136 20.47 -5.79 20.99
N GLU A 137 20.45 -5.07 22.11
CA GLU A 137 19.27 -4.46 22.76
C GLU A 137 18.48 -3.45 21.91
N GLY A 138 18.72 -3.35 20.60
CA GLY A 138 18.12 -2.38 19.68
C GLY A 138 17.19 -2.96 18.59
N GLY A 139 16.97 -4.28 18.56
CA GLY A 139 16.07 -4.94 17.60
C GLY A 139 14.65 -4.38 17.66
N GLY A 140 14.16 -3.86 16.53
CA GLY A 140 12.91 -3.11 16.50
C GLY A 140 12.60 -2.55 15.12
N TYR A 141 12.19 -3.39 14.19
CA TYR A 141 11.70 -2.98 12.87
C TYR A 141 10.33 -3.62 12.61
N ALA A 142 9.45 -2.92 11.91
CA ALA A 142 8.27 -3.50 11.32
C ALA A 142 8.68 -4.55 10.26
N ASN A 143 7.74 -5.43 9.91
CA ASN A 143 7.99 -6.45 8.89
C ASN A 143 8.22 -5.84 7.49
N GLY A 144 7.58 -4.71 7.18
CA GLY A 144 7.49 -4.18 5.82
C GLY A 144 6.67 -5.11 4.89
N PRO A 145 6.85 -5.00 3.56
CA PRO A 145 6.25 -5.88 2.58
C PRO A 145 6.69 -7.34 2.77
N ILE A 146 5.75 -8.27 2.56
CA ILE A 146 6.03 -9.71 2.62
C ILE A 146 6.59 -10.14 1.27
N ASP A 147 7.77 -10.76 1.27
CA ASP A 147 8.41 -11.20 0.03
C ASP A 147 7.75 -12.43 -0.62
N ASP A 148 8.07 -12.64 -1.91
CA ASP A 148 7.50 -13.72 -2.71
C ASP A 148 7.88 -15.12 -2.20
N VAL A 149 9.05 -15.27 -1.55
CA VAL A 149 9.52 -16.56 -1.03
C VAL A 149 8.67 -16.98 0.17
N GLN A 150 8.42 -16.05 1.08
CA GLN A 150 7.58 -16.24 2.25
C GLN A 150 6.12 -16.50 1.84
N LEU A 151 5.61 -15.73 0.88
CA LEU A 151 4.26 -15.91 0.36
C LEU A 151 4.07 -17.30 -0.28
N ARG A 152 5.06 -17.80 -1.04
CA ARG A 152 5.04 -19.18 -1.60
C ARG A 152 5.10 -20.25 -0.50
N SER A 153 5.88 -20.02 0.56
CA SER A 153 6.01 -20.94 1.69
C SER A 153 4.69 -21.08 2.46
N TRP A 154 3.96 -19.99 2.70
CA TRP A 154 2.64 -20.05 3.34
C TRP A 154 1.53 -20.53 2.40
N GLY A 155 1.70 -20.35 1.09
CA GLY A 155 0.73 -20.80 0.09
C GLY A 155 0.34 -22.27 0.22
N ILE A 156 1.27 -23.18 0.54
CA ILE A 156 0.93 -24.60 0.72
C ILE A 156 0.02 -24.83 1.94
N GLN A 157 0.23 -24.07 3.01
CA GLN A 157 -0.52 -24.19 4.26
C GLN A 157 -1.94 -23.64 4.10
N LEU A 158 -2.11 -22.60 3.27
CA LEU A 158 -3.43 -22.08 2.89
C LEU A 158 -4.23 -23.13 2.10
N VAL A 159 -3.60 -23.76 1.11
CA VAL A 159 -4.28 -24.71 0.23
C VAL A 159 -4.67 -26.01 0.94
N ASP A 160 -3.84 -26.49 1.87
CA ASP A 160 -4.13 -27.73 2.62
C ASP A 160 -4.89 -27.50 3.95
N GLY A 161 -5.28 -26.25 4.22
CA GLY A 161 -6.10 -25.89 5.38
C GLY A 161 -5.37 -25.86 6.72
N ARG A 162 -4.05 -26.05 6.76
CA ARG A 162 -3.25 -25.80 7.97
C ARG A 162 -3.29 -24.33 8.39
N MET A 163 -3.55 -23.43 7.43
CA MET A 163 -3.86 -22.02 7.65
C MET A 163 -5.29 -21.74 7.14
N PRO A 164 -6.32 -21.74 8.01
CA PRO A 164 -7.72 -21.71 7.58
C PRO A 164 -8.22 -20.34 7.10
N GLY A 165 -7.47 -19.27 7.33
CA GLY A 165 -7.80 -17.89 6.94
C GLY A 165 -6.78 -16.89 7.45
N PHE A 166 -6.94 -15.61 7.08
CA PHE A 166 -6.14 -14.46 7.52
C PHE A 166 -7.04 -13.26 7.79
#